data_AF-A0A3M0YKL7-F1
#
_entry.id   AF-A0A3M0YKL7-F1
#
_cell.length_a   1.000
_cell.length_b   1.000
_cell.length_c   1.000
_cell.angle_alpha   90.00
_cell.angle_beta   90.00
_cell.angle_gamma   90.00
#
_symmetry.space_group_name_H-M   'P 1'
#
loop_
_entity.id
_entity.type
_entity.pdbx_description
1 polymer ?
#
loop_
_entity_poly.entity_id
_entity_poly.type
_entity_poly.pdbx_seq_one_letter_code
_entity_poly.pdbx_strand_id
1 'polypeptide(L)'
;MPEAGNRFGRYADAWKSPEQMAWWRQAQKAWEEQRYLDSVEALLHYLLDPAQHNVQWTRTGTQIHFTLLQGSKVVHGQADDERLRAESRVAHTRQRQVACLRRLLEANADLN
;
A
#
# COMPACT_ATOMS: atom_id res chain seq x y z
N MET A 1 -27.09 16.18 7.77
CA MET A 1 -26.16 15.70 6.73
C MET A 1 -24.85 15.42 7.42
N PRO A 2 -24.41 14.18 7.65
CA PRO A 2 -23.07 13.95 8.17
C PRO A 2 -22.09 14.18 7.02
N GLU A 3 -21.16 15.10 7.24
CA GLU A 3 -20.10 15.44 6.30
C GLU A 3 -19.25 14.20 6.04
N ALA A 4 -19.01 13.89 4.76
CA ALA A 4 -18.06 12.87 4.34
C ALA A 4 -16.64 13.36 4.71
N GLY A 5 -16.30 13.23 5.99
CA GLY A 5 -15.00 13.57 6.52
C GLY A 5 -13.97 12.59 5.96
N ASN A 6 -13.33 12.95 4.85
CA ASN A 6 -12.03 12.39 4.51
C ASN A 6 -11.11 12.64 5.71
N ARG A 7 -10.93 11.62 6.57
CA ARG A 7 -10.12 11.75 7.77
C ARG A 7 -8.66 11.85 7.33
N PHE A 8 -8.19 13.07 7.13
CA PHE A 8 -6.78 13.35 6.92
C PHE A 8 -6.02 12.97 8.20
N GLY A 9 -5.47 11.76 8.21
CA GLY A 9 -4.65 11.21 9.27
C GLY A 9 -3.99 9.93 8.78
N ARG A 10 -2.83 9.57 9.33
CA ARG A 10 -2.31 8.21 9.14
C ARG A 10 -3.34 7.26 9.73
N TYR A 11 -3.81 6.27 8.97
CA TYR A 11 -4.52 5.16 9.56
C TYR A 11 -3.64 4.62 10.70
N ALA A 12 -4.12 4.81 11.93
CA ALA A 12 -3.41 4.41 13.13
C ALA A 12 -3.97 3.04 13.50
N ASP A 13 -3.08 2.06 13.62
CA ASP A 13 -3.32 0.64 13.95
C ASP A 13 -4.06 0.38 15.27
N ALA A 14 -4.67 1.38 15.91
CA ALA A 14 -5.23 1.28 17.24
C ALA A 14 -6.45 0.33 17.33
N TRP A 15 -7.12 0.00 16.22
CA TRP A 15 -8.31 -0.85 16.23
C TRP A 15 -8.40 -1.72 14.98
N LYS A 16 -7.60 -2.80 14.93
CA LYS A 16 -7.79 -3.85 13.94
C LYS A 16 -8.83 -4.86 14.40
N SER A 17 -9.74 -5.25 13.52
CA SER A 17 -10.77 -6.25 13.85
C SER A 17 -10.17 -7.66 13.97
N PRO A 18 -10.84 -8.59 14.68
CA PRO A 18 -10.45 -10.00 14.68
C PRO A 18 -10.38 -10.60 13.26
N GLU A 19 -11.26 -10.16 12.36
CA GLU A 19 -11.27 -10.57 10.95
C GLU A 19 -10.02 -10.08 10.21
N GLN A 20 -9.62 -8.82 10.41
CA GLN A 20 -8.35 -8.32 9.86
C GLN A 20 -7.19 -9.14 10.41
N MET A 21 -7.19 -9.53 11.69
CA MET A 21 -6.11 -10.37 12.24
C MET A 21 -6.10 -11.78 11.65
N ALA A 22 -7.25 -12.31 11.25
CA ALA A 22 -7.31 -13.56 10.50
C ALA A 22 -6.64 -13.41 9.13
N TRP A 23 -6.91 -12.31 8.41
CA TRP A 23 -6.24 -12.01 7.14
C TRP A 23 -4.73 -11.86 7.27
N TRP A 24 -4.26 -11.24 8.35
CA TRP A 24 -2.82 -11.16 8.64
C TRP A 24 -2.18 -12.55 8.80
N ARG A 25 -2.80 -13.42 9.61
CA ARG A 25 -2.31 -14.80 9.78
C ARG A 25 -2.35 -15.58 8.48
N GLN A 26 -3.39 -15.39 7.67
CA GLN A 26 -3.52 -16.02 6.36
C GLN A 26 -2.40 -15.56 5.41
N ALA A 27 -2.06 -14.27 5.43
CA ALA A 27 -0.97 -13.73 4.62
C ALA A 27 0.38 -14.36 4.99
N GLN A 28 0.67 -14.49 6.29
CA GLN A 28 1.88 -15.15 6.78
C GLN A 28 1.95 -16.61 6.36
N LYS A 29 0.87 -17.37 6.55
CA LYS A 29 0.80 -18.78 6.16
C LYS A 29 0.99 -18.96 4.66
N ALA A 30 0.32 -18.15 3.83
CA ALA A 30 0.46 -18.21 2.38
C ALA A 30 1.89 -17.87 1.92
N TRP A 31 2.56 -16.95 2.61
CA TRP A 31 3.97 -16.64 2.35
C TRP A 31 4.89 -17.83 2.64
N GLU A 32 4.73 -18.47 3.79
CA GLU A 32 5.50 -19.66 4.19
C GLU A 32 5.30 -20.83 3.22
N GLU A 33 4.09 -20.98 2.67
CA GLU A 33 3.74 -21.98 1.64
C GLU A 33 4.13 -21.59 0.22
N GLN A 34 4.89 -20.49 0.03
CA GLN A 34 5.31 -19.95 -1.28
C GLN A 34 4.14 -19.53 -2.20
N ARG A 35 2.94 -19.35 -1.63
CA ARG A 35 1.76 -18.83 -2.33
C ARG A 35 1.75 -17.31 -2.27
N TYR A 36 2.71 -16.69 -2.96
CA TYR A 36 3.00 -15.25 -2.82
C TYR A 36 1.84 -14.34 -3.21
N LEU A 37 1.14 -14.62 -4.31
CA LEU A 37 -0.01 -13.83 -4.72
C LEU A 37 -1.16 -13.89 -3.70
N ASP A 38 -1.41 -15.08 -3.13
CA ASP A 38 -2.41 -15.25 -2.08
C ASP A 38 -2.01 -14.53 -0.79
N SER A 39 -0.70 -14.49 -0.49
CA SER A 39 -0.16 -13.71 0.63
C SER A 39 -0.39 -12.22 0.44
N VAL A 40 -0.10 -11.69 -0.75
CA VAL A 40 -0.33 -10.28 -1.09
C VAL A 40 -1.82 -9.94 -1.03
N GLU A 41 -2.69 -10.78 -1.58
CA GLU A 41 -4.14 -10.56 -1.52
C GLU A 41 -4.67 -10.55 -0.08
N ALA A 42 -4.23 -11.49 0.76
CA ALA A 42 -4.58 -11.50 2.18
C ALA A 42 -4.04 -10.27 2.92
N LEU A 43 -2.84 -9.78 2.56
CA LEU A 43 -2.29 -8.54 3.10
C LEU A 43 -3.16 -7.33 2.72
N LEU A 44 -3.62 -7.25 1.47
CA LEU A 44 -4.51 -6.18 1.00
C LEU A 44 -5.85 -6.20 1.76
N HIS A 45 -6.42 -7.38 2.03
CA HIS A 45 -7.58 -7.52 2.90
C HIS A 45 -7.33 -7.06 4.35
N TYR A 46 -6.15 -7.32 4.90
CA TYR A 46 -5.76 -6.82 6.23
C TYR A 46 -5.63 -5.29 6.27
N LEU A 47 -5.13 -4.68 5.19
CA LEU A 47 -4.97 -3.23 5.05
C LEU A 47 -6.28 -2.51 4.71
N LEU A 48 -7.28 -3.24 4.19
CA LEU A 48 -8.59 -2.71 3.86
C LEU A 48 -9.33 -2.24 5.11
N ASP A 49 -9.63 -0.96 5.14
CA ASP A 49 -10.60 -0.32 6.02
C ASP A 49 -11.93 -0.22 5.26
N PRO A 50 -12.95 -1.02 5.63
CA PRO A 50 -14.24 -1.03 4.94
C PRO A 50 -15.00 0.29 5.06
N ALA A 51 -14.72 1.11 6.07
CA ALA A 51 -15.36 2.42 6.20
C ALA A 51 -14.76 3.44 5.22
N GLN A 52 -13.48 3.31 4.90
CA GLN A 52 -12.75 4.29 4.08
C GLN A 52 -12.52 3.83 2.64
N HIS A 53 -12.77 2.55 2.31
CA HIS A 53 -12.50 1.96 1.00
C HIS A 53 -11.09 2.32 0.49
N ASN A 54 -10.12 2.29 1.41
CA ASN A 54 -8.77 2.80 1.20
C ASN A 54 -7.91 1.88 0.32
N VAL A 55 -8.32 0.62 0.10
CA VAL A 55 -7.60 -0.33 -0.74
C VAL A 55 -8.50 -0.80 -1.87
N GLN A 56 -7.98 -0.76 -3.09
CA GLN A 56 -8.61 -1.33 -4.27
C GLN A 56 -7.59 -2.22 -4.97
N TRP A 57 -7.99 -3.41 -5.40
CA TRP A 57 -7.10 -4.27 -6.17
C TRP A 57 -7.86 -5.10 -7.19
N THR A 58 -7.11 -5.61 -8.16
CA THR A 58 -7.62 -6.51 -9.19
C THR A 58 -6.59 -7.61 -9.39
N ARG A 59 -7.07 -8.86 -9.36
CA ARG A 59 -6.26 -10.04 -9.67
C ARG A 59 -6.58 -10.49 -11.09
N THR A 60 -5.55 -10.64 -11.92
CA THR A 60 -5.65 -11.09 -13.31
C THR A 60 -4.66 -12.22 -13.52
N GLY A 61 -5.14 -13.47 -13.37
CA GLY A 61 -4.28 -14.65 -13.47
C GLY A 61 -3.16 -14.64 -12.42
N THR A 62 -1.93 -14.43 -12.89
CA THR A 62 -0.69 -14.42 -12.09
C THR A 62 -0.24 -13.01 -11.69
N GLN A 63 -1.10 -12.00 -11.82
CA GLN A 63 -0.78 -10.62 -11.46
C GLN A 63 -1.85 -10.01 -10.56
N ILE A 64 -1.41 -9.19 -9.60
CA ILE A 64 -2.25 -8.35 -8.77
C ILE A 64 -1.85 -6.91 -8.98
N HIS A 65 -2.80 -6.05 -9.32
CA HIS A 65 -2.64 -4.60 -9.33
C HIS A 65 -3.43 -4.01 -8.18
N PHE A 66 -2.82 -3.14 -7.38
CA PHE A 66 -3.50 -2.52 -6.25
C PHE A 66 -3.23 -1.02 -6.15
N THR A 67 -4.18 -0.31 -5.56
CA THR A 67 -4.07 1.08 -5.16
C THR A 67 -4.44 1.19 -3.68
N LEU A 68 -3.54 1.74 -2.90
CA LEU A 68 -3.69 1.98 -1.46
C LEU A 68 -3.66 3.49 -1.19
N LEU A 69 -4.71 3.96 -0.52
CA LEU A 69 -4.85 5.32 -0.03
C LEU A 69 -4.43 5.33 1.45
N GLN A 70 -3.42 6.12 1.77
CA GLN A 70 -2.95 6.29 3.14
C GLN A 70 -2.75 7.77 3.45
N GLY A 71 -3.73 8.37 4.14
CA GLY A 71 -3.74 9.81 4.36
C GLY A 71 -3.79 10.57 3.04
N SER A 72 -2.79 11.42 2.78
CA SER A 72 -2.67 12.18 1.53
C SER A 72 -1.86 11.48 0.43
N LYS A 73 -1.41 10.23 0.66
CA LYS A 73 -0.59 9.48 -0.30
C LYS A 73 -1.43 8.43 -1.02
N VAL A 74 -1.20 8.34 -2.33
CA VAL A 74 -1.68 7.25 -3.17
C VAL A 74 -0.49 6.36 -3.50
N VAL A 75 -0.58 5.08 -3.15
CA VAL A 75 0.40 4.04 -3.47
C VAL A 75 -0.21 3.16 -4.55
N HIS A 76 0.48 3.00 -5.66
CA HIS A 76 0.14 2.02 -6.69
C HIS A 76 1.12 0.87 -6.59
N GLY A 77 0.64 -0.35 -6.62
CA GLY A 77 1.51 -1.51 -6.62
C GLY A 77 1.07 -2.59 -7.57
N GLN A 78 2.02 -3.45 -7.89
CA GLN A 78 1.85 -4.64 -8.70
C GLN A 78 2.60 -5.79 -8.04
N ALA A 79 1.99 -6.97 -8.05
CA ALA A 79 2.62 -8.20 -7.59
C ALA A 79 2.47 -9.27 -8.66
N ASP A 80 3.54 -10.01 -8.90
CA ASP A 80 3.56 -11.25 -9.67
C ASP A 80 4.22 -12.35 -8.81
N ASP A 81 4.38 -13.55 -9.38
CA ASP A 81 4.98 -14.69 -8.67
C ASP A 81 6.46 -14.46 -8.30
N GLU A 82 7.13 -13.48 -8.89
CA GLU A 82 8.56 -13.20 -8.67
C GLU A 82 8.80 -11.94 -7.83
N ARG A 83 7.95 -10.92 -7.94
CA ARG A 83 8.22 -9.57 -7.44
C ARG A 83 6.95 -8.85 -6.98
N LEU A 84 7.09 -8.18 -5.83
CA LEU A 84 6.17 -7.15 -5.36
C LEU A 84 6.80 -5.78 -5.56
N ARG A 85 6.12 -4.88 -6.27
CA ARG A 85 6.53 -3.48 -6.45
C ARG A 85 5.42 -2.56 -5.99
N ALA A 86 5.78 -1.51 -5.25
CA ALA A 86 4.86 -0.48 -4.81
C ALA A 86 5.54 0.90 -4.96
N GLU A 87 4.83 1.83 -5.58
CA GLU A 87 5.32 3.16 -5.91
C GLU A 87 4.30 4.21 -5.48
N SER A 88 4.78 5.34 -4.97
CA SER A 88 3.93 6.49 -4.66
C SER A 88 4.52 7.74 -5.29
N ARG A 89 3.68 8.50 -5.98
CA ARG A 89 4.09 9.78 -6.56
C ARG A 89 4.14 10.82 -5.46
N VAL A 90 5.34 11.08 -4.95
CA VAL A 90 5.55 12.01 -3.81
C VAL A 90 5.75 13.46 -4.24
N ALA A 91 6.17 13.71 -5.47
CA ALA A 91 6.41 15.05 -6.00
C ALA A 91 6.19 15.09 -7.51
N HIS A 92 5.70 16.21 -8.02
CA HIS A 92 5.64 16.53 -9.44
C HIS A 92 6.43 17.83 -9.69
N THR A 93 7.31 17.83 -10.69
CA THR A 93 8.03 19.04 -11.09
C THR A 93 7.91 19.28 -12.59
N ARG A 94 7.71 20.55 -12.98
CA ARG A 94 7.68 20.97 -14.39
C ARG A 94 9.08 21.25 -14.94
N GLN A 95 10.06 21.55 -14.08
CA GLN A 95 11.43 21.86 -14.46
C GLN A 95 12.42 21.11 -13.56
N ARG A 96 13.50 20.60 -14.16
CA ARG A 96 14.56 19.89 -13.43
C ARG A 96 15.38 20.91 -12.63
N GLN A 97 15.03 21.10 -11.35
CA GLN A 97 15.80 21.93 -10.43
C GLN A 97 16.86 21.09 -9.73
N VAL A 98 18.13 21.46 -9.89
CA VAL A 98 19.29 20.75 -9.30
C VAL A 98 19.15 20.61 -7.79
N ALA A 99 18.65 21.65 -7.11
CA ALA A 99 18.41 21.61 -5.66
C ALA A 99 17.35 20.56 -5.25
N CYS A 100 16.31 20.35 -6.05
CA CYS A 100 15.30 19.32 -5.80
C CYS A 100 15.89 17.91 -5.96
N LEU A 101 16.65 17.68 -7.04
CA LEU A 101 17.32 16.39 -7.27
C LEU A 101 18.34 16.06 -6.17
N ARG A 102 19.08 17.06 -5.68
CA ARG A 102 20.01 16.88 -4.56
C ARG A 102 19.30 16.43 -3.28
N ARG A 103 18.18 17.06 -2.93
CA ARG A 103 17.38 16.65 -1.76
C ARG A 103 16.80 15.24 -1.89
N LEU A 104 16.41 14.84 -3.10
CA LEU A 104 15.94 13.47 -3.36
C LEU A 104 17.08 12.44 -3.22
N LEU A 105 18.29 12.79 -3.67
CA LEU A 105 19.47 11.95 -3.51
C LEU A 105 19.87 11.81 -2.04
N GLU A 106 19.90 12.91 -1.29
CA GLU A 106 20.18 12.93 0.16
C GLU A 106 19.16 12.06 0.91
N ALA A 107 17.86 12.23 0.66
CA ALA A 107 16.81 11.42 1.27
C ALA A 107 16.89 9.92 0.93
N ASN A 108 17.49 9.56 -0.21
CA ASN A 108 17.71 8.17 -0.59
C ASN A 108 18.98 7.58 0.05
N ALA A 109 19.99 8.41 0.31
CA ALA A 109 21.23 7.98 0.97
C ALA A 109 21.01 7.59 2.44
N ASP A 110 20.06 8.25 3.12
CA ASP A 110 19.67 7.94 4.50
C ASP A 110 18.87 6.62 4.65
N LEU A 111 18.50 5.98 3.54
CA LEU A 111 17.76 4.71 3.51
C LEU A 111 18.66 3.47 3.31
N ASN A 112 19.98 3.66 3.20
CA ASN A 112 21.01 2.61 3.14
C ASN A 112 21.73 2.45 4.48
#